data_AF-A0A916SB34-F1
#
_entry.id   AF-A0A916SB34-F1
#
_cell.length_a   1.000
_cell.length_b   1.000
_cell.length_c   1.000
_cell.angle_alpha   90.00
_cell.angle_beta   90.00
_cell.angle_gamma   90.00
#
_symmetry.space_group_name_H-M   'P 1'
#
loop_
_entity.id
_entity.type
_entity.pdbx_description
1 polymer ?
#
loop_
_entity_poly.entity_id
_entity_poly.type
_entity_poly.pdbx_seq_one_letter_code
_entity_poly.pdbx_strand_id
1 'polypeptide(L)' 'MYKYKVYEKNHLFTKEYWGGYVRHNRIHRKVLNQDGKLVKDEFVTENHAIMMYEPLLEEPKTNK' A
#
# COMPACT_ATOMS: atom_id res chain seq x y z
N MET A 1 23.52 -15.34 -1.70
CA MET A 1 23.02 -13.98 -2.01
C MET A 1 21.50 -13.99 -1.93
N TYR A 2 20.87 -13.01 -1.29
CA TYR A 2 19.41 -12.91 -1.17
C TYR A 2 18.84 -11.96 -2.23
N LYS A 3 17.61 -12.21 -2.68
CA LYS A 3 16.83 -11.30 -3.52
C LYS A 3 15.71 -10.69 -2.68
N TYR A 4 15.50 -9.38 -2.82
CA TYR A 4 14.50 -8.65 -2.07
C TYR A 4 13.40 -8.14 -3.01
N LYS A 5 12.14 -8.25 -2.58
CA LYS A 5 11.00 -7.64 -3.27
C LYS A 5 10.22 -6.77 -2.29
N VAL A 6 10.27 -5.47 -2.48
CA VAL A 6 9.46 -4.49 -1.73
C VAL A 6 8.08 -4.41 -2.36
N TYR A 7 7.04 -4.37 -1.53
CA TYR A 7 5.66 -4.32 -1.97
C TYR A 7 4.78 -3.62 -0.92
N GLU A 8 3.62 -3.15 -1.35
CA GLU A 8 2.61 -2.54 -0.49
C GLU A 8 1.58 -3.57 -0.02
N LYS A 9 1.11 -3.42 1.23
CA LYS A 9 0.08 -4.25 1.87
C LYS A 9 -0.91 -3.36 2.61
N ASN A 10 -2.15 -3.83 2.74
CA ASN A 10 -3.21 -3.18 3.52
C ASN A 10 -3.46 -1.72 3.13
N HIS A 11 -3.53 -1.44 1.83
CA HIS A 11 -3.85 -0.09 1.34
C HIS A 11 -5.28 0.27 1.74
N LEU A 12 -5.42 1.36 2.49
CA LEU A 12 -6.69 1.91 2.94
C LEU A 12 -6.67 3.44 2.87
N PHE A 13 -7.79 4.02 2.46
CA PHE A 13 -8.08 5.43 2.70
C PHE A 13 -9.24 5.54 3.69
N THR A 14 -9.09 6.40 4.70
CA THR A 14 -10.17 6.76 5.62
C THR A 14 -10.58 8.20 5.37
N LYS A 15 -11.90 8.46 5.38
CA LYS A 15 -12.43 9.83 5.39
C LYS A 15 -12.51 10.29 6.83
N GLU A 16 -11.91 11.43 7.12
CA GLU A 16 -11.80 11.95 8.47
C GLU A 16 -12.83 13.05 8.75
N TYR A 17 -13.04 13.37 10.02
CA TYR A 17 -14.10 14.29 10.45
C TYR A 17 -13.97 15.71 9.88
N TRP A 18 -12.75 16.14 9.51
CA TRP A 18 -12.49 17.44 8.88
C TRP A 18 -12.73 17.44 7.37
N GLY A 19 -13.23 16.33 6.81
CA GLY A 19 -13.56 16.20 5.39
C GLY A 19 -12.40 15.81 4.49
N GLY A 20 -11.16 15.76 5.01
CA GLY A 20 -10.00 15.24 4.30
C GLY A 20 -9.92 13.71 4.33
N TYR A 21 -8.95 13.16 3.60
CA TYR A 21 -8.66 11.73 3.60
C TYR A 21 -7.29 11.46 4.23
N VAL A 22 -7.13 10.31 4.86
CA VAL A 22 -5.84 9.79 5.33
C VAL A 22 -5.57 8.47 4.62
N ARG A 23 -4.36 8.31 4.09
CA ARG A 23 -3.85 7.04 3.56
C ARG A 23 -3.17 6.26 4.67
N HIS A 24 -3.52 4.99 4.77
CA HIS A 24 -2.86 3.97 5.58
C HIS A 24 -2.38 2.86 4.65
N ASN A 25 -1.08 2.71 4.46
CA ASN A 25 -0.53 1.58 3.72
C ASN A 25 0.75 1.10 4.39
N ARG A 26 0.98 -0.21 4.36
CA ARG A 26 2.17 -0.83 4.94
C ARG A 26 3.12 -1.25 3.84
N ILE A 27 4.38 -0.87 3.98
CA ILE A 27 5.45 -1.33 3.10
C ILE A 27 6.08 -2.56 3.73
N HIS A 28 6.15 -3.62 2.96
CA HIS A 28 6.75 -4.89 3.34
C HIS A 28 7.85 -5.28 2.35
N ARG A 29 8.73 -6.18 2.79
CA ARG A 29 9.81 -6.73 1.98
C ARG A 29 9.83 -8.25 2.10
N LYS A 30 9.67 -8.93 0.97
CA LYS A 30 9.94 -10.36 0.85
C LYS A 30 11.44 -10.57 0.69
N VAL A 31 12.01 -11.45 1.51
CA VAL A 31 13.38 -11.96 1.39
C VAL A 31 13.32 -13.33 0.74
N LEU A 32 13.95 -13.49 -0.41
CA LEU A 32 13.97 -14.71 -1.21
C LEU A 32 15.39 -15.30 -1.19
N ASN A 33 15.50 -16.62 -1.02
CA ASN A 33 16.77 -17.34 -1.14
C ASN A 33 17.21 -17.43 -2.62
N GLN A 34 18.33 -18.10 -2.87
CA GLN A 34 18.87 -18.26 -4.22
C GLN A 34 17.95 -19.06 -5.17
N ASP A 35 17.14 -19.96 -4.63
CA ASP A 35 16.15 -20.73 -5.40
C ASP A 35 14.84 -19.94 -5.63
N GLY A 36 14.75 -18.69 -5.18
CA GLY A 36 13.55 -17.87 -5.24
C GLY A 36 12.47 -18.23 -4.22
N LYS A 37 12.77 -19.09 -3.24
CA LYS A 37 11.84 -19.44 -2.14
C LYS A 37 11.77 -18.32 -1.12
N LEU A 38 10.56 -18.04 -0.62
CA LEU A 38 10.32 -17.06 0.43
C LEU A 38 10.93 -17.54 1.75
N VAL A 39 11.83 -16.72 2.30
CA VAL A 39 12.49 -16.95 3.58
C VAL A 39 11.82 -16.13 4.67
N LYS A 40 11.53 -14.85 4.37
CA LYS A 40 10.88 -13.92 5.31
C LYS A 40 9.97 -12.95 4.57
N ASP A 41 8.93 -12.51 5.28
CA ASP A 41 8.11 -11.36 4.91
C ASP A 41 8.21 -10.34 6.03
N GLU A 42 8.95 -9.26 5.78
CA GLU A 42 9.36 -8.30 6.79
C GLU A 42 8.54 -7.03 6.67
N PHE A 43 7.99 -6.54 7.78
CA PHE A 43 7.48 -5.18 7.86
C PHE A 43 8.65 -4.20 7.72
N VAL A 44 8.49 -3.17 6.89
CA VAL A 44 9.49 -2.12 6.69
C VAL A 44 9.04 -0.84 7.36
N THR A 45 7.84 -0.36 7.00
CA THR A 45 7.26 0.86 7.57
C THR A 45 5.77 0.93 7.25
N GLU A 46 5.07 1.84 7.92
CA GLU A 46 3.69 2.21 7.64
C GLU A 46 3.67 3.67 7.21
N ASN A 47 2.97 3.96 6.12
CA ASN A 47 2.68 5.32 5.72
C ASN A 47 1.26 5.66 6.18
N HIS A 48 1.21 6.63 7.09
CA HIS A 48 0.01 7.25 7.63
C HIS A 48 0.08 8.73 7.22
N ALA A 49 -0.64 9.11 6.16
CA ALA A 49 -0.45 10.42 5.53
C ALA A 49 -1.78 11.12 5.24
N ILE A 50 -1.86 12.43 5.52
CA ILE A 50 -2.98 13.27 5.09
C ILE A 50 -2.89 13.47 3.57
N MET A 51 -4.00 13.26 2.88
CA MET A 51 -4.11 13.43 1.44
C MET A 51 -4.50 14.86 1.09
N MET A 52 -3.88 15.39 0.03
CA MET A 52 -4.15 16.74 -0.49
C MET A 52 -5.25 16.76 -1.56
N TYR A 53 -5.72 15.59 -1.99
CA TYR A 53 -6.74 15.42 -3.03
C TYR A 53 -7.64 14.22 -2.68
N GLU A 54 -8.78 14.11 -3.35
CA GLU A 54 -9.70 12.99 -3.20
C GLU A 54 -9.11 11.71 -3.81
N PRO A 55 -8.83 10.66 -3.02
CA PRO A 55 -8.14 9.46 -3.50
C PRO A 55 -9.08 8.42 -4.11
N LEU A 56 -10.40 8.68 -4.13
CA LEU A 56 -11.39 7.73 -4.61
C LEU A 56 -11.34 7.61 -6.13
N LEU A 57 -11.57 6.40 -6.63
CA LEU A 57 -11.68 6.18 -8.07
C LEU A 57 -12.91 6.90 -8.62
N GLU A 58 -12.79 7.42 -9.84
CA GLU A 58 -13.94 7.97 -10.57
C GLU A 58 -15.03 6.91 -10.72
N GLU A 59 -16.28 7.36 -10.75
CA GLU A 59 -17.39 6.47 -11.07
C GLU A 59 -17.20 5.84 -12.45
N PRO A 60 -17.50 4.53 -12.61
CA PRO A 60 -17.40 3.88 -13.91
C PRO A 60 -18.30 4.60 -14.92
N LYS A 61 -17.73 5.00 -16.06
CA LYS A 61 -18.48 5.65 -17.13
C LYS A 61 -19.53 4.67 -17.67
N THR A 62 -20.80 4.98 -17.46
CA THR A 62 -21.88 4.29 -18.17
C THR A 62 -21.81 4.73 -19.64
N ASN A 63 -21.47 3.80 -20.54
CA ASN A 63 -21.63 4.07 -21.98
C ASN A 63 -23.12 4.30 -22.24
N LYS A 64 -23.48 5.55 -22.55
CA LYS A 64 -24.79 5.91 -23.11
C LYS A 64 -24.86 5.53 -24.57
#